data_AF-A0A955WMJ7-F1
#
_entry.id   AF-A0A955WMJ7-F1
#
_cell.length_a   1.000
_cell.length_b   1.000
_cell.length_c   1.000
_cell.angle_alpha   90.00
_cell.angle_beta   90.00
_cell.angle_gamma   90.00
#
_symmetry.space_group_name_H-M   'P 1'
#
loop_
_entity.id
_entity.type
_entity.pdbx_description
1 polymer ?
#
loop_
_entity_poly.entity_id
_entity_poly.type
_entity_poly.pdbx_seq_one_letter_code
_entity_poly.pdbx_strand_id
1 'polypeptide(L)'
;MLANVLADAGKRVTLVERRENRRWSDSRCTSVQARVVEIFDALGLLDVLDPELHRVDGLVFYDRHAGQNQVLLDITAERVRLDCAHPHAMSVPQWRTEEALTERLTAKPTATLLRGWSFGSLT
;
A
#
# COMPACT_ATOMS: atom_id res chain seq x y z
N MET A 1 2.27 0.40 8.03
CA MET A 1 1.97 1.85 7.95
C MET A 1 1.86 2.49 9.34
N LEU A 2 0.90 2.12 10.18
CA LEU A 2 0.69 2.71 11.52
C LEU A 2 1.97 2.79 12.37
N ALA A 3 2.74 1.70 12.46
CA ALA A 3 3.99 1.67 13.23
C ALA A 3 5.00 2.74 12.78
N ASN A 4 5.12 3.00 11.47
CA ASN A 4 5.97 4.07 10.95
C ASN A 4 5.48 5.44 11.40
N VAL A 5 4.19 5.72 11.24
CA VAL A 5 3.57 7.00 11.64
C VAL A 5 3.76 7.27 13.13
N LEU A 6 3.56 6.26 13.99
CA LEU A 6 3.78 6.40 15.43
C LEU A 6 5.26 6.65 15.76
N ALA A 7 6.17 5.95 15.08
CA ALA A 7 7.60 6.14 15.29
C ALA A 7 8.10 7.51 14.78
N ASP A 8 7.57 8.01 13.66
CA ASP A 8 7.80 9.38 13.17
C ASP A 8 7.29 10.43 14.17
N ALA A 9 6.18 10.16 14.85
CA ALA A 9 5.66 10.99 15.94
C ALA A 9 6.45 10.85 17.27
N GLY A 10 7.65 10.25 17.23
CA GLY A 10 8.55 10.11 18.37
C GLY A 10 8.12 9.06 19.40
N LYS A 11 7.13 8.20 19.08
CA LYS A 11 6.74 7.11 19.99
C LYS A 11 7.73 5.94 19.86
N ARG A 12 7.98 5.26 20.98
CA ARG A 12 8.64 3.96 20.98
C ARG A 12 7.61 2.92 20.53
N VAL A 13 7.95 2.14 19.50
CA VAL A 13 7.03 1.22 18.85
C VAL A 13 7.62 -0.17 18.82
N THR A 14 6.86 -1.16 19.30
CA THR A 14 7.16 -2.58 19.08
C THR A 14 6.08 -3.15 18.17
N LEU A 15 6.49 -3.60 16.98
CA LEU A 15 5.61 -4.29 16.03
C LEU A 15 5.78 -5.81 16.22
N VAL A 16 4.68 -6.51 16.47
CA VAL A 16 4.65 -7.97 16.64
C VAL A 16 3.98 -8.59 15.41
N GLU A 17 4.67 -9.52 14.75
CA GLU A 17 4.19 -10.24 13.57
C GLU A 17 4.35 -11.75 13.81
N ARG A 18 3.26 -12.50 13.60
CA ARG A 18 3.25 -13.95 13.81
C ARG A 18 4.07 -14.69 12.76
N ARG A 19 4.10 -14.20 11.52
CA ARG A 19 4.85 -14.84 10.43
C ARG A 19 6.35 -14.57 10.57
N GLU A 20 7.13 -15.64 10.59
CA GLU A 20 8.59 -15.56 10.60
C GLU A 20 9.13 -15.08 9.24
N ASN A 21 8.65 -15.70 8.16
CA ASN A 21 9.03 -15.37 6.79
C ASN A 21 7.80 -14.94 5.99
N ARG A 22 7.92 -13.87 5.19
CA ARG A 22 6.90 -13.49 4.21
C ARG A 22 7.18 -14.19 2.89
N ARG A 23 6.17 -14.83 2.31
CA ARG A 23 6.27 -15.38 0.96
C ARG A 23 5.56 -14.43 0.00
N TRP A 24 6.16 -14.22 -1.17
CA TRP A 24 5.55 -13.46 -2.27
C TRP A 24 4.16 -13.99 -2.65
N SER A 25 3.95 -15.31 -2.51
CA SER A 25 2.67 -16.01 -2.73
C SER A 25 1.55 -15.59 -1.76
N ASP A 26 1.87 -14.94 -0.65
CA ASP A 26 0.87 -14.50 0.34
C ASP A 26 0.25 -13.14 -0.04
N SER A 27 0.71 -12.53 -1.13
CA SER A 27 0.21 -11.25 -1.65
C SER A 27 -1.23 -11.41 -2.14
N ARG A 28 -2.17 -10.68 -1.52
CA ARG A 28 -3.58 -10.67 -1.93
C ARG A 28 -3.97 -9.38 -2.65
N CYS A 29 -3.18 -8.32 -2.46
CA CYS A 29 -3.38 -7.02 -3.08
C CYS A 29 -2.35 -6.81 -4.19
N THR A 30 -2.80 -6.25 -5.32
CA THR A 30 -1.97 -5.99 -6.50
C THR A 30 -1.96 -4.52 -6.91
N SER A 31 -2.82 -3.68 -6.33
CA SER A 31 -2.89 -2.27 -6.68
C SER A 31 -3.36 -1.41 -5.51
N VAL A 32 -2.94 -0.16 -5.51
CA VAL A 32 -3.38 0.88 -4.58
C VAL A 32 -3.98 2.05 -5.36
N GLN A 33 -5.01 2.68 -4.79
CA GLN A 33 -5.73 3.78 -5.44
C GLN A 33 -5.02 5.12 -5.24
N ALA A 34 -5.36 6.11 -6.07
CA ALA A 34 -4.79 7.47 -6.08
C ALA A 34 -4.52 8.05 -4.67
N ARG A 35 -5.51 7.99 -3.77
CA ARG A 35 -5.35 8.54 -2.41
C ARG A 35 -4.29 7.82 -1.58
N VAL A 36 -4.08 6.53 -1.80
CA VAL A 36 -3.02 5.76 -1.13
C VAL A 36 -1.65 6.08 -1.74
N VAL A 37 -1.59 6.38 -3.04
CA VAL A 37 -0.35 6.85 -3.69
C VAL A 37 0.11 8.16 -3.05
N GLU A 38 -0.79 9.12 -2.80
CA GLU A 38 -0.45 10.35 -2.07
C GLU A 38 0.03 10.09 -0.64
N ILE A 39 -0.51 9.07 0.04
CA ILE A 39 -0.03 8.68 1.38
C ILE A 39 1.38 8.08 1.28
N PHE A 40 1.66 7.28 0.26
CA PHE A 40 3.00 6.74 0.04
C PHE A 40 4.00 7.85 -0.27
N ASP A 41 3.60 8.85 -1.05
CA ASP A 41 4.40 10.06 -1.33
C ASP A 41 4.72 10.80 -0.03
N ALA A 42 3.70 11.12 0.77
CA ALA A 42 3.87 11.80 2.04
C ALA A 42 4.74 11.02 3.05
N LEU A 43 4.86 9.70 2.90
CA LEU A 43 5.71 8.85 3.72
C LEU A 43 7.13 8.66 3.15
N GLY A 44 7.44 9.26 2.00
CA GLY A 44 8.72 9.11 1.28
C GLY A 44 8.92 7.70 0.73
N LEU A 45 7.83 6.99 0.41
CA LEU A 45 7.88 5.61 -0.07
C LEU A 45 7.89 5.51 -1.59
N LEU A 46 7.49 6.56 -2.33
CA LEU A 46 7.46 6.48 -3.79
C LEU A 46 8.84 6.20 -4.36
N ASP A 47 9.89 6.90 -3.95
CA ASP A 47 11.26 6.66 -4.47
C ASP A 47 11.77 5.22 -4.26
N VAL A 48 11.32 4.53 -3.21
CA VAL A 48 11.68 3.13 -2.92
C VAL A 48 10.83 2.15 -3.72
N LEU A 49 9.67 2.61 -4.17
CA LEU A 49 8.72 1.87 -4.97
C LEU A 49 8.93 2.12 -6.50
N ASP A 50 9.50 3.26 -6.96
CA ASP A 50 9.43 3.77 -8.36
C ASP A 50 10.68 3.46 -9.26
N PRO A 51 10.62 3.36 -10.63
CA PRO A 51 10.11 4.34 -11.63
C PRO A 51 9.06 3.87 -12.68
N GLU A 52 8.76 2.57 -12.81
CA GLU A 52 7.88 2.02 -13.88
C GLU A 52 6.73 1.15 -13.34
N LEU A 53 6.44 1.26 -12.04
CA LEU A 53 5.36 0.50 -11.41
C LEU A 53 4.03 0.83 -12.10
N HIS A 54 3.55 -0.14 -12.88
CA HIS A 54 2.46 -0.03 -13.84
C HIS A 54 1.36 0.91 -13.37
N ARG A 55 1.48 2.17 -13.78
CA ARG A 55 0.46 3.19 -13.60
C ARG A 55 -0.82 2.66 -14.21
N VAL A 56 -1.86 2.59 -13.39
CA VAL A 56 -3.19 2.16 -13.81
C VAL A 56 -4.02 3.40 -13.98
N ASP A 57 -4.11 3.80 -15.24
CA ASP A 57 -4.80 5.00 -15.70
C ASP A 57 -6.33 4.86 -15.62
N GLY A 58 -6.87 3.66 -15.86
CA GLY A 58 -8.31 3.43 -15.84
C GLY A 58 -8.70 2.08 -15.24
N LEU A 59 -9.95 1.98 -14.77
CA LEU A 59 -10.53 0.74 -14.25
C LEU A 59 -11.76 0.36 -15.06
N VAL A 60 -11.62 -0.65 -15.91
CA VAL A 60 -12.78 -1.20 -16.62
C VAL A 60 -13.53 -2.14 -15.67
N PHE A 61 -14.67 -1.68 -15.18
CA PHE A 61 -15.66 -2.55 -14.57
C PHE A 61 -16.48 -3.22 -15.66
N TYR A 62 -16.92 -4.46 -15.45
CA TYR A 62 -17.75 -5.19 -16.40
C TYR A 62 -19.06 -5.57 -15.73
N ASP A 63 -20.19 -5.11 -16.27
CA ASP A 63 -21.51 -5.54 -15.83
C ASP A 63 -21.91 -6.82 -16.56
N ARG A 64 -21.94 -7.95 -15.83
CA ARG A 64 -22.35 -9.25 -16.35
C ARG A 64 -23.86 -9.34 -16.63
N HIS A 65 -24.68 -8.50 -16.03
CA HIS A 65 -26.14 -8.52 -16.20
C HIS A 65 -26.58 -7.75 -17.44
N ALA A 66 -25.81 -6.75 -17.88
CA ALA A 66 -26.14 -5.90 -19.02
C ALA A 66 -25.79 -6.52 -20.39
N GLY A 67 -25.15 -7.69 -20.45
CA GLY A 67 -24.75 -8.34 -21.70
C GLY A 67 -23.76 -7.54 -22.56
N GLN A 68 -23.20 -6.44 -22.02
CA GLN A 68 -22.27 -5.54 -22.70
C GLN A 68 -21.13 -5.16 -21.75
N ASN A 69 -19.90 -5.16 -22.29
CA ASN A 69 -18.72 -4.62 -21.60
C ASN A 69 -18.85 -3.09 -21.51
N GLN A 70 -19.51 -2.56 -20.48
CA GLN A 70 -19.57 -1.12 -20.24
C GLN A 70 -18.42 -0.69 -19.33
N VAL A 71 -17.55 0.21 -19.80
CA VAL A 71 -16.54 0.86 -18.95
C VAL A 71 -17.25 1.74 -17.92
N LEU A 72 -17.34 1.31 -16.65
CA LEU A 72 -18.02 2.09 -15.61
C LEU A 72 -17.16 3.19 -14.97
N LEU A 73 -15.82 3.13 -15.09
CA LEU A 73 -14.93 4.15 -14.50
C LEU A 73 -13.60 4.31 -15.28
N ASP A 74 -13.57 5.31 -16.14
CA ASP A 74 -12.29 5.80 -16.67
C ASP A 74 -11.79 6.96 -15.79
N ILE A 75 -10.71 6.73 -15.05
CA ILE A 75 -10.10 7.72 -14.14
C ILE A 75 -9.20 8.70 -14.92
N THR A 76 -8.89 8.41 -16.19
CA THR A 76 -8.19 9.33 -17.09
C THR A 76 -9.09 10.15 -17.97
N ALA A 77 -10.36 9.74 -18.14
CA ALA A 77 -11.28 10.48 -18.99
C ALA A 77 -11.39 11.94 -18.51
N GLU A 78 -11.32 12.88 -19.44
CA GLU A 78 -11.41 14.33 -19.18
C GLU A 78 -12.63 14.74 -18.33
N ARG A 79 -13.65 13.88 -18.26
CA ARG A 79 -14.89 14.07 -17.50
C ARG A 79 -14.78 13.73 -16.01
N VAL A 80 -13.80 12.94 -15.58
CA VAL A 80 -13.58 12.53 -14.18
C VAL A 80 -12.13 12.77 -13.82
N ARG A 81 -11.71 14.05 -13.82
CA ARG A 81 -10.38 14.42 -13.35
C ARG A 81 -10.37 14.45 -11.83
N LEU A 82 -9.57 13.59 -11.20
CA LEU A 82 -9.31 13.66 -9.77
C LEU A 82 -8.42 14.88 -9.48
N ASP A 83 -8.84 15.73 -8.54
CA ASP A 83 -8.02 16.84 -8.04
C ASP A 83 -7.06 16.32 -6.95
N CYS A 84 -6.02 15.62 -7.40
CA CYS A 84 -4.97 15.09 -6.53
C CYS A 84 -3.61 15.05 -7.24
N ALA A 85 -2.53 14.95 -6.47
CA ALA A 85 -1.18 14.95 -7.03
C ALA A 85 -0.88 13.71 -7.89
N HIS A 86 -1.54 12.59 -7.55
CA HIS A 86 -1.37 11.29 -8.20
C HIS A 86 -2.71 10.76 -8.71
N PRO A 87 -3.24 11.27 -9.84
CA PRO A 87 -4.58 10.94 -10.35
C PRO A 87 -4.60 9.59 -11.10
N HIS A 88 -4.00 8.57 -10.49
CA HIS A 88 -3.89 7.22 -11.05
C HIS A 88 -3.83 6.20 -9.92
N ALA A 89 -4.20 4.95 -10.21
CA ALA A 89 -3.86 3.85 -9.32
C ALA A 89 -2.43 3.36 -9.64
N MET A 90 -1.78 2.75 -8.67
CA MET A 90 -0.45 2.15 -8.84
C MET A 90 -0.56 0.64 -8.64
N SER A 91 -0.14 -0.13 -9.65
CA SER A 91 0.01 -1.58 -9.50
C SER A 91 1.28 -1.86 -8.71
N VAL A 92 1.12 -2.37 -7.48
CA VAL A 92 2.21 -2.76 -6.61
C VAL A 92 1.81 -4.02 -5.85
N PRO A 93 2.61 -5.09 -5.90
CA PRO A 93 2.29 -6.29 -5.15
C PRO A 93 2.41 -6.00 -3.65
N GLN A 94 1.47 -6.50 -2.86
CA GLN A 94 1.39 -6.28 -1.42
C GLN A 94 2.72 -6.53 -0.71
N TRP A 95 3.43 -7.60 -1.08
CA TRP A 95 4.71 -7.97 -0.44
C TRP A 95 5.75 -6.86 -0.57
N ARG A 96 5.79 -6.13 -1.69
CA ARG A 96 6.76 -5.07 -1.93
C ARG A 96 6.45 -3.83 -1.11
N THR A 97 5.17 -3.45 -1.05
CA THR A 97 4.69 -2.38 -0.15
C THR A 97 5.02 -2.70 1.31
N GLU A 98 4.76 -3.94 1.71
CA GLU A 98 5.03 -4.44 3.06
C GLU A 98 6.52 -4.46 3.40
N GLU A 99 7.37 -4.82 2.45
CA GLU A 99 8.83 -4.79 2.56
C GLU A 99 9.34 -3.36 2.74
N ALA A 100 9.00 -2.44 1.84
CA ALA A 100 9.41 -1.03 1.92
C ALA A 100 8.97 -0.38 3.25
N LEU A 101 7.74 -0.67 3.71
CA LEU A 101 7.26 -0.22 5.01
C LEU A 101 8.04 -0.83 6.18
N THR A 102 8.49 -2.08 6.05
CA THR A 102 9.28 -2.75 7.08
C THR A 102 10.69 -2.18 7.15
N GLU A 103 11.36 -2.06 6.00
CA GLU A 103 12.71 -1.47 5.88
C GLU A 103 12.74 -0.07 6.51
N ARG A 104 11.76 0.76 6.13
CA ARG A 104 11.58 2.10 6.68
C ARG A 104 11.38 2.10 8.20
N LEU A 105 10.65 1.13 8.74
CA LEU A 105 10.41 1.02 10.19
C LEU A 105 11.68 0.60 10.92
N THR A 106 12.39 -0.42 10.42
CA THR A 106 13.59 -0.98 11.05
C THR A 106 14.79 -0.04 11.00
N ALA A 107 14.80 0.93 10.08
CA ALA A 107 15.80 2.00 10.05
C ALA A 107 15.63 3.01 11.21
N LYS A 108 14.51 2.98 11.95
CA LYS A 108 14.24 3.92 13.03
C LYS A 108 14.77 3.39 14.37
N PRO A 109 15.51 4.20 15.14
CA PRO A 109 16.04 3.77 16.45
C PRO A 109 14.96 3.55 17.52
N THR A 110 13.76 4.10 17.33
CA THR A 110 12.63 3.98 18.26
C THR A 110 11.72 2.79 17.96
N ALA A 111 12.04 1.99 16.94
CA ALA A 111 11.20 0.90 16.48
C ALA A 111 11.88 -0.46 16.64
N THR A 112 11.10 -1.43 17.13
CA THR A 112 11.50 -2.84 17.23
C THR A 112 10.50 -3.69 16.47
N LEU A 113 10.99 -4.68 15.72
CA LEU A 113 10.18 -5.67 15.02
C LEU A 113 10.43 -7.07 15.60
N LEU A 114 9.37 -7.71 16.08
CA LEU A 114 9.39 -9.09 16.61
C LEU A 114 8.61 -10.00 15.66
N ARG A 115 9.30 -10.92 14.98
CA ARG A 115 8.70 -11.91 14.07
C ARG A 115 8.62 -13.29 14.70
N GLY A 116 7.58 -14.06 14.37
CA GLY A 116 7.31 -15.36 15.01
C GLY A 116 6.57 -15.24 16.34
N TRP A 117 6.19 -14.03 16.74
CA TRP A 117 5.54 -13.74 18.01
C TRP A 117 4.06 -13.42 17.79
N SER A 118 3.21 -13.77 18.75
CA SER A 118 1.82 -13.39 18.78
C SER A 118 1.39 -13.08 20.21
N PHE A 119 0.42 -12.19 20.37
CA PHE A 119 -0.21 -11.97 21.67
C PHE A 119 -1.12 -13.16 22.01
N GLY A 120 -0.97 -13.73 23.20
CA GLY A 120 -1.83 -14.80 23.71
C GLY A 120 -3.11 -14.25 24.35
N SER A 121 -2.97 -13.30 25.27
CA SER A 121 -4.06 -12.59 25.91
C SER A 121 -3.61 -11.18 26.34
N LEU A 122 -4.57 -10.26 26.41
CA LEU A 122 -4.42 -8.97 27.07
C LEU A 122 -5.35 -9.00 28.28
N THR A 123 -4.79 -8.98 29.48
CA THR A 123 -5.52 -8.87 30.76
C THR A 123 -5.56 -7.43 31.22
#